data_AF-A0A7C6Y3P5-F1
#
_entry.id   AF-A0A7C6Y3P5-F1
#
_cell.length_a   1.000
_cell.length_b   1.000
_cell.length_c   1.000
_cell.angle_alpha   90.00
_cell.angle_beta   90.00
_cell.angle_gamma   90.00
#
_symmetry.space_group_name_H-M   'P 1'
#
loop_
_entity.id
_entity.type
_entity.pdbx_description
1 polymer ?
#
loop_
_entity_poly.entity_id
_entity_poly.type
_entity_poly.pdbx_seq_one_letter_code
_entity_poly.pdbx_strand_id
1 'polypeptide(L)'
;MLSEFKAFLKRGNVLDLAVAVIIGGSFNAIVASLVNDIIMPFIGVLSGGIDFTGLYLQVGEAQLTYGNFIQAVLNFLVIALVI
;
A
#
# COMPACT_ATOMS: atom_id res chain seq x y z
N MET A 1 35.87 -1.94 -9.25
CA MET A 1 34.62 -1.56 -8.55
C MET A 1 33.66 -0.77 -9.44
N LEU A 2 33.91 0.51 -9.79
CA LEU A 2 33.00 1.30 -10.62
C LEU A 2 32.80 0.76 -12.06
N SER A 3 33.87 0.24 -12.67
CA SER A 3 33.83 -0.43 -13.99
C SER A 3 33.04 -1.74 -13.96
N GLU A 4 33.25 -2.55 -12.92
CA GLU A 4 32.56 -3.82 -12.69
C GLU A 4 31.07 -3.61 -12.37
N PHE A 5 30.73 -2.59 -11.59
CA PHE A 5 29.35 -2.19 -11.32
C PHE A 5 28.64 -1.72 -12.60
N LYS A 6 29.31 -0.94 -13.45
CA LYS A 6 28.77 -0.54 -14.76
C LYS A 6 28.57 -1.73 -15.69
N ALA A 7 29.47 -2.72 -15.65
CA ALA A 7 29.31 -3.97 -16.41
C ALA A 7 28.16 -4.84 -15.87
N PHE A 8 27.94 -4.84 -14.55
CA PHE A 8 26.83 -5.52 -13.89
C PHE A 8 25.48 -4.91 -14.27
N LEU A 9 25.34 -3.58 -14.21
CA LEU A 9 24.11 -2.87 -14.62
C LEU A 9 23.80 -3.01 -16.12
N LYS A 10 24.83 -3.14 -16.96
CA LYS A 10 24.65 -3.38 -18.39
C LYS A 10 24.13 -4.78 -18.72
N ARG A 11 24.03 -5.69 -17.74
CA ARG A 11 23.29 -6.94 -17.91
C ARG A 11 21.82 -6.55 -17.99
N GLY A 12 21.22 -6.57 -19.20
CA GLY A 12 19.84 -6.11 -19.45
C GLY A 12 18.83 -6.65 -18.42
N ASN A 13 18.93 -7.93 -18.08
CA ASN A 13 18.07 -8.57 -17.06
C ASN A 13 18.09 -7.88 -15.66
N VAL A 14 19.20 -7.24 -15.28
CA VAL A 14 19.31 -6.53 -13.99
C VAL A 14 18.66 -5.15 -14.08
N LEU A 15 18.89 -4.43 -15.18
CA LEU A 15 18.32 -3.10 -15.39
C LEU A 15 16.79 -3.19 -15.54
N ASP A 16 16.31 -4.14 -16.33
CA ASP A 16 14.87 -4.35 -16.55
C ASP A 16 14.16 -4.76 -15.26
N LEU A 17 14.79 -5.64 -14.46
CA LEU A 17 14.28 -6.02 -13.14
C LEU A 17 14.26 -4.84 -12.17
N ALA A 18 15.31 -4.02 -12.15
CA ALA A 18 15.34 -2.82 -11.30
C ALA A 18 14.23 -1.82 -11.68
N VAL A 19 14.01 -1.60 -12.97
CA VAL A 19 12.93 -0.74 -13.47
C VAL A 19 11.56 -1.32 -13.11
N ALA A 20 11.35 -2.62 -13.28
CA ALA A 20 10.10 -3.29 -12.91
C ALA A 20 9.76 -3.15 -11.42
N VAL A 21 10.76 -3.30 -10.54
CA VAL A 21 10.56 -3.14 -9.08
C VAL A 21 10.23 -1.69 -8.71
N ILE A 22 10.92 -0.71 -9.32
CA ILE A 22 10.66 0.72 -9.08
C ILE A 22 9.24 1.08 -9.54
N ILE A 23 8.86 0.69 -10.76
CA ILE A 23 7.51 0.98 -11.29
C ILE A 23 6.45 0.28 -10.45
N GLY A 24 6.65 -0.99 -10.09
CA GLY A 24 5.71 -1.74 -9.25
C GLY A 24 5.51 -1.09 -7.88
N GLY A 25 6.60 -0.65 -7.23
CA GLY A 25 6.53 0.06 -5.95
C GLY A 25 5.83 1.41 -6.05
N SER A 26 6.17 2.22 -7.07
CA SER A 26 5.54 3.52 -7.30
C SER A 26 4.06 3.40 -7.67
N PHE A 27 3.68 2.42 -8.51
CA PHE A 27 2.28 2.20 -8.87
C PHE A 27 1.45 1.76 -7.66
N ASN A 28 1.98 0.86 -6.81
CA ASN A 28 1.33 0.45 -5.57
C ASN A 28 1.07 1.65 -4.65
N ALA A 29 2.00 2.62 -4.57
CA ALA A 29 1.80 3.84 -3.79
C ALA A 29 0.65 4.71 -4.33
N ILE A 30 0.49 4.81 -5.66
CA ILE A 30 -0.63 5.53 -6.29
C ILE A 30 -1.96 4.86 -5.94
N VAL A 31 -2.04 3.53 -6.04
CA VAL A 31 -3.26 2.79 -5.71
C VAL A 31 -3.58 2.90 -4.21
N ALA A 32 -2.57 2.81 -3.34
CA ALA A 32 -2.76 2.98 -1.91
C ALA A 32 -3.31 4.38 -1.56
N SER A 33 -2.81 5.44 -2.22
CA SER A 33 -3.34 6.80 -2.06
C SER A 33 -4.79 6.91 -2.56
N LEU A 34 -5.12 6.31 -3.71
CA LEU A 34 -6.52 6.25 -4.18
C LEU A 34 -7.44 5.59 -3.14
N VAL A 35 -7.01 4.51 -2.51
CA VAL A 35 -7.81 3.85 -1.48
C VAL A 35 -7.93 4.72 -0.23
N ASN A 36 -6.79 5.13 0.33
CA ASN A 36 -6.75 5.80 1.64
C ASN A 36 -7.30 7.22 1.60
N ASP A 37 -7.04 7.96 0.52
CA ASP A 37 -7.34 9.39 0.45
C ASP A 37 -8.68 9.67 -0.25
N ILE A 38 -9.19 8.71 -1.04
CA ILE A 38 -10.45 8.87 -1.76
C ILE A 38 -11.47 7.83 -1.29
N ILE A 39 -11.22 6.54 -1.50
CA ILE A 39 -12.22 5.50 -1.23
C ILE A 39 -12.60 5.43 0.26
N MET A 40 -11.62 5.45 1.17
CA MET A 40 -11.84 5.35 2.61
C MET A 40 -12.68 6.49 3.19
N PRO A 41 -12.42 7.78 2.87
CA PRO A 41 -13.32 8.87 3.24
C PRO A 41 -14.75 8.68 2.73
N PHE A 42 -14.92 8.23 1.48
CA PHE A 42 -16.25 7.94 0.93
C PHE A 42 -16.96 6.82 1.69
N ILE A 43 -16.26 5.73 2.04
CA ILE A 43 -16.82 4.65 2.86
C ILE A 43 -17.15 5.17 4.27
N GLY A 44 -16.30 5.98 4.88
CA GLY A 44 -16.53 6.58 6.20
C GLY A 44 -17.79 7.44 6.24
N VAL A 45 -18.04 8.25 5.21
CA VAL A 45 -19.27 9.04 5.06
C VAL A 45 -20.50 8.14 4.90
N LEU A 46 -20.43 7.10 4.07
CA LEU A 46 -21.53 6.15 3.88
C LEU A 46 -21.82 5.31 5.13
N SER A 47 -20.81 5.11 5.98
CA SER A 47 -20.91 4.38 7.25
C SER A 47 -21.47 5.23 8.41
N GLY A 48 -21.91 6.46 8.13
CA GLY A 48 -22.46 7.37 9.14
C GLY A 48 -21.42 8.22 9.87
N GLY A 49 -20.24 8.44 9.28
CA GLY A 49 -19.16 9.22 9.89
C GLY A 49 -18.24 8.42 10.81
N ILE A 50 -18.30 7.08 10.74
CA ILE A 50 -17.37 6.23 11.47
C ILE A 50 -16.00 6.32 10.79
N ASP A 51 -15.07 6.97 11.47
CA ASP A 51 -13.66 6.95 11.10
C ASP A 51 -13.06 5.59 11.49
N PHE A 52 -12.87 4.72 10.50
CA PHE A 52 -12.27 3.41 10.71
C PHE A 52 -10.86 3.50 11.29
N THR A 53 -10.13 4.62 11.16
CA THR A 53 -8.79 4.76 11.75
C THR A 53 -8.83 4.81 13.28
N GLY A 54 -9.95 5.27 13.86
CA GLY A 54 -10.16 5.35 15.30
C GLY A 54 -10.79 4.11 15.93
N LEU A 55 -11.08 3.07 15.14
CA LEU A 55 -11.71 1.84 15.64
C LEU A 55 -10.67 0.92 16.29
N TYR A 56 -10.69 0.91 17.63
CA TYR A 56 -9.88 0.00 18.42
C TYR A 56 -10.70 -0.63 19.55
N LEU A 57 -10.27 -1.80 19.98
CA LEU A 57 -10.79 -2.50 21.13
C LEU A 57 -9.71 -2.56 22.20
N GLN A 58 -9.99 -2.02 23.38
CA GLN A 58 -9.05 -2.04 24.51
C GLN A 58 -9.11 -3.42 25.17
N VAL A 59 -7.99 -4.16 25.18
CA VAL A 59 -7.84 -5.44 25.88
C VAL A 59 -6.77 -5.27 26.96
N GLY A 60 -7.20 -4.97 28.19
CA GLY A 60 -6.28 -4.60 29.27
C GLY A 60 -5.51 -3.33 28.91
N GLU A 61 -4.17 -3.39 28.89
CA GLU A 61 -3.31 -2.27 28.48
C GLU A 61 -3.05 -2.20 26.96
N ALA A 62 -3.46 -3.23 26.20
CA ALA A 62 -3.23 -3.28 24.76
C ALA A 62 -4.39 -2.68 23.96
N GLN A 63 -4.07 -1.91 22.92
CA GLN A 63 -5.04 -1.40 21.94
C GLN A 63 -5.05 -2.27 20.69
N LEU A 64 -6.15 -3.01 20.47
CA LEU A 64 -6.37 -3.77 19.25
C LEU A 64 -7.04 -2.87 18.20
N THR A 65 -6.24 -2.27 17.32
CA THR A 65 -6.69 -1.35 16.25
C THR A 65 -7.25 -2.11 15.04
N TYR A 66 -8.36 -2.84 15.23
CA TYR A 66 -9.00 -3.62 14.15
C TYR A 66 -9.45 -2.78 12.96
N GLY A 67 -9.67 -1.48 13.16
CA GLY A 67 -9.91 -0.52 12.10
C GLY A 67 -8.81 -0.47 11.04
N ASN A 68 -7.54 -0.48 11.48
CA ASN A 68 -6.38 -0.51 10.58
C ASN A 68 -6.32 -1.82 9.79
N PHE A 69 -6.74 -2.93 10.39
CA PHE A 69 -6.80 -4.22 9.71
C PHE A 69 -7.85 -4.21 8.60
N ILE A 70 -9.05 -3.69 8.87
CA ILE A 70 -10.10 -3.56 7.84
C ILE A 70 -9.62 -2.69 6.69
N GLN A 71 -8.94 -1.57 6.98
CA GLN A 71 -8.33 -0.72 5.96
C GLN A 71 -7.31 -1.47 5.10
N ALA A 72 -6.43 -2.24 5.73
CA ALA A 72 -5.43 -3.04 5.02
C ALA A 72 -6.10 -4.07 4.09
N VAL A 73 -7.17 -4.73 4.54
CA VAL A 73 -7.94 -5.68 3.72
C VAL A 73 -8.62 -4.97 2.55
N LEU A 74 -9.26 -3.82 2.77
CA LEU A 74 -9.89 -3.04 1.70
C LEU A 74 -8.86 -2.56 0.68
N ASN A 75 -7.72 -2.04 1.13
CA ASN A 75 -6.63 -1.62 0.26
C ASN A 75 -6.10 -2.80 -0.57
N PHE A 76 -5.89 -3.96 0.06
CA PHE A 76 -5.49 -5.18 -0.64
C PHE A 76 -6.51 -5.60 -1.71
N LEU A 77 -7.81 -5.58 -1.40
CA LEU A 77 -8.86 -5.95 -2.35
C LEU A 77 -8.92 -4.99 -3.55
N VAL A 78 -8.74 -3.69 -3.32
CA VAL A 78 -8.71 -2.71 -4.41
C VAL A 78 -7.46 -2.88 -5.26
N ILE A 79 -6.29 -3.05 -4.64
CA ILE A 79 -5.04 -3.33 -5.35
C ILE A 79 -5.18 -4.61 -6.20
N ALA A 80 -5.73 -5.67 -5.63
CA ALA A 80 -5.95 -6.95 -6.31
C ALA A 80 -7.01 -6.90 -7.42
N LEU A 81 -7.89 -5.89 -7.43
CA LEU A 81 -8.87 -5.68 -8.50
C LEU A 81 -8.28 -4.86 -9.66
N VAL A 82 -7.33 -3.97 -9.36
CA VAL A 82 -6.73 -3.03 -10.32
C VAL A 82 -5.53 -3.66 -11.06
N ILE A 83 -4.77 -4.53 -10.39
CA ILE A 83 -3.62 -5.26 -10.93
C ILE A 83 -4.08 -6.61 -11.48
#